data_AF-A0A956UP80-F1
#
_entry.id   AF-A0A956UP80-F1
#
_cell.length_a   1.000
_cell.length_b   1.000
_cell.length_c   1.000
_cell.angle_alpha   90.00
_cell.angle_beta   90.00
_cell.angle_gamma   90.00
#
_symmetry.space_group_name_H-M   'P 1'
#
loop_
_entity.id
_entity.type
_entity.pdbx_description
1 polymer ?
#
loop_
_entity_poly.entity_id
_entity_poly.type
_entity_poly.pdbx_seq_one_letter_code
_entity_poly.pdbx_strand_id
1 'polypeptide(L)' 'MADVIYNRRLRARGPRVVAIGGGTGLSTLLRGMKEHTSNLTAIVTVADDGGSTGRLRQEFGVIAPGDIRQCIAALA' A
#
# COMPACT_ATOMS: atom_id res chain seq x y z
N MET A 1 5.13 -11.29 24.41
CA MET A 1 5.47 -9.84 24.46
C MET A 1 6.89 -9.58 23.98
N ALA A 2 7.89 -10.30 24.50
CA ALA A 2 9.29 -10.16 24.09
C ALA A 2 9.51 -10.43 22.59
N ASP A 3 8.93 -11.51 22.04
CA ASP A 3 9.07 -11.86 20.62
C ASP A 3 8.51 -10.80 19.67
N VAL A 4 7.39 -10.17 20.05
CA VAL A 4 6.77 -9.10 19.26
C VAL A 4 7.70 -7.89 19.19
N ILE A 5 8.31 -7.50 20.32
CA ILE A 5 9.28 -6.40 20.39
C ILE A 5 10.54 -6.75 19.59
N TYR A 6 11.02 -8.00 19.71
CA TYR A 6 12.19 -8.48 18.98
C TYR A 6 11.98 -8.46 17.46
N ASN A 7 10.87 -9.02 16.98
CA ASN A 7 10.51 -9.01 15.56
C ASN A 7 10.34 -7.58 15.01
N ARG A 8 9.77 -6.67 15.80
CA ARG A 8 9.65 -5.26 15.39
C ARG A 8 11.01 -4.59 15.21
N ARG A 9 11.97 -4.87 16.11
CA ARG A 9 13.35 -4.35 16.00
C ARG A 9 14.09 -4.93 14.80
N LEU A 10 13.89 -6.21 14.50
CA LEU A 10 14.47 -6.84 13.31
C LEU A 10 13.92 -6.20 12.03
N ARG A 11 12.60 -6.04 11.91
CA ARG A 11 11.97 -5.41 10.74
C ARG A 11 12.36 -3.95 10.56
N ALA A 12 12.59 -3.21 11.65
CA ALA A 12 13.07 -1.82 11.60
C ALA A 12 14.48 -1.70 10.99
N ARG A 13 15.31 -2.73 11.13
CA ARG A 13 16.63 -2.85 10.48
C ARG A 13 16.57 -3.52 9.11
N GLY A 14 15.36 -3.87 8.64
CA GLY A 14 15.14 -4.49 7.34
C GLY A 14 15.45 -3.56 6.17
N PRO A 15 15.50 -4.11 4.94
CA PRO A 15 15.82 -3.33 3.74
C PRO A 15 14.81 -2.20 3.51
N ARG A 16 15.29 -1.09 2.95
CA ARG A 16 14.42 -0.01 2.45
C ARG A 16 13.90 -0.40 1.08
N VAL A 17 12.59 -0.47 0.93
CA VAL A 17 11.95 -0.91 -0.31
C VAL A 17 10.95 0.14 -0.77
N VAL A 18 11.07 0.54 -2.03
CA VAL A 18 10.09 1.38 -2.71
C VAL A 18 9.32 0.47 -3.69
N ALA A 19 8.01 0.36 -3.49
CA ALA A 19 7.12 -0.36 -4.39
C ALA A 19 6.34 0.65 -5.24
N ILE A 20 6.34 0.48 -6.56
CA ILE A 20 5.73 1.40 -7.52
C ILE A 20 4.70 0.64 -8.34
N GLY A 21 3.47 1.14 -8.43
CA GLY A 21 2.38 0.49 -9.17
C GLY A 21 1.00 1.01 -8.77
N GLY A 22 -0.05 0.21 -8.97
CA GLY A 22 -1.43 0.57 -8.61
C GLY A 22 -2.29 -0.66 -8.30
N GLY A 23 -3.56 -0.42 -8.01
CA GLY A 23 -4.58 -1.46 -7.86
C GLY A 23 -4.34 -2.51 -6.77
N THR A 24 -4.97 -3.67 -6.99
CA THR A 24 -4.96 -4.82 -6.07
C THR A 24 -3.61 -5.52 -6.00
N GLY A 25 -2.84 -5.51 -7.09
CA GLY A 25 -1.51 -6.14 -7.14
C GLY A 25 -0.52 -5.49 -6.17
N LEU A 26 -0.46 -4.16 -6.17
CA LEU A 26 0.43 -3.42 -5.26
C LEU A 26 0.01 -3.61 -3.80
N SER A 27 -1.28 -3.50 -3.49
CA SER A 27 -1.77 -3.69 -2.12
C SER A 27 -1.55 -5.12 -1.59
N THR A 28 -1.66 -6.13 -2.43
CA THR A 28 -1.33 -7.53 -2.07
C THR A 28 0.15 -7.70 -1.76
N LEU A 29 1.02 -7.12 -2.60
CA LEU A 29 2.47 -7.14 -2.38
C LEU A 29 2.85 -6.44 -1.07
N LEU A 30 2.31 -5.25 -0.81
CA LEU A 30 2.58 -4.49 0.42
C LEU A 30 2.15 -5.26 1.68
N ARG A 31 1.03 -6.00 1.61
CA ARG A 31 0.51 -6.80 2.73
C ARG A 31 1.47 -7.93 3.13
N GLY A 32 2.11 -8.58 2.17
CA GLY A 32 3.16 -9.58 2.46
C GLY A 32 4.48 -8.93 2.87
N MET A 33 4.90 -7.88 2.18
CA MET A 33 6.19 -7.23 2.42
C MET A 33 6.34 -6.63 3.82
N LYS A 34 5.24 -6.20 4.47
CA LYS A 34 5.30 -5.65 5.84
C LYS A 34 5.72 -6.68 6.89
N GLU A 35 5.67 -7.97 6.56
CA GLU A 35 6.16 -9.04 7.43
C GLU A 35 7.69 -9.16 7.41
N HIS A 36 8.35 -8.57 6.40
CA HIS A 36 9.79 -8.68 6.17
C HIS A 36 10.55 -7.38 6.48
N THR A 37 9.93 -6.21 6.35
CA THR A 37 10.56 -4.92 6.66
C THR A 37 9.53 -3.89 7.10
N SER A 38 9.94 -2.97 7.97
CA SER A 38 9.15 -1.78 8.33
C SER A 38 9.49 -0.56 7.49
N ASN A 39 10.44 -0.68 6.56
CA ASN A 39 10.95 0.42 5.76
C ASN A 39 10.35 0.40 4.34
N LEU A 40 9.02 0.38 4.26
CA LEU A 40 8.27 0.35 3.00
C LEU A 40 7.82 1.75 2.59
N THR A 41 7.96 2.07 1.31
CA THR A 41 7.36 3.24 0.66
C THR A 41 6.59 2.77 -0.55
N ALA A 42 5.34 3.20 -0.70
CA ALA A 42 4.51 2.89 -1.85
C ALA A 42 4.28 4.15 -2.69
N ILE A 43 4.65 4.10 -3.97
CA ILE A 43 4.30 5.11 -4.97
C ILE A 43 3.13 4.53 -5.77
N VAL A 44 1.96 5.12 -5.59
CA VAL A 44 0.70 4.59 -6.11
C VAL A 44 0.26 5.41 -7.33
N THR A 45 0.08 4.75 -8.48
CA THR A 45 -0.52 5.35 -9.66
C THR A 45 -2.03 5.47 -9.43
N VAL A 46 -2.60 6.66 -9.56
CA VAL A 46 -4.04 6.92 -9.45
C VAL A 46 -4.73 6.94 -10.83
N ALA A 47 -4.22 6.14 -11.76
CA ALA A 47 -4.69 6.15 -13.15
C ALA A 47 -5.94 5.28 -13.33
N ASP A 48 -5.98 4.11 -12.68
CA ASP A 48 -6.95 3.06 -12.97
C ASP A 48 -8.02 2.98 -11.90
N ASP A 49 -9.15 3.56 -12.22
CA ASP A 49 -10.34 3.40 -11.41
C ASP A 49 -11.54 2.94 -12.24
N GLY A 50 -11.37 2.41 -13.46
CA GLY A 50 -12.43 2.10 -14.45
C GLY A 50 -13.70 1.34 -13.97
N GLY A 51 -13.72 0.83 -12.74
CA GLY A 51 -14.91 0.38 -12.00
C GLY A 51 -15.65 1.47 -11.19
N SER A 52 -16.06 1.15 -9.96
CA SER A 52 -16.92 2.03 -9.14
C SER A 52 -16.29 3.37 -8.79
N THR A 53 -14.99 3.39 -8.52
CA THR A 53 -14.26 4.61 -8.17
C THR A 53 -14.03 5.51 -9.40
N GLY A 54 -14.01 4.95 -10.61
CA GLY A 54 -13.81 5.67 -11.87
C GLY A 54 -15.10 6.27 -12.38
N ARG A 55 -16.24 5.65 -12.03
CA ARG A 55 -17.55 6.29 -12.15
C ARG A 55 -17.61 7.55 -11.27
N LEU A 56 -17.15 7.47 -10.02
CA LEU A 56 -17.05 8.65 -9.14
C LEU A 56 -16.05 9.69 -9.67
N ARG A 57 -14.93 9.25 -10.25
CA ARG A 57 -13.95 10.14 -10.92
C ARG A 57 -14.58 10.88 -12.11
N GLN A 58 -15.41 10.19 -12.92
CA GLN A 58 -16.10 10.76 -14.07
C GLN A 58 -17.26 11.68 -13.67
N GLU A 59 -18.01 11.35 -12.60
CA GLU A 59 -19.13 12.18 -12.13
C GLU A 59 -18.69 13.43 -11.37
N PHE A 60 -17.61 13.35 -10.59
CA PHE A 60 -17.24 14.42 -9.65
C PHE A 60 -15.91 15.13 -10.00
N GLY A 61 -15.18 14.69 -11.02
CA GLY A 61 -13.91 15.31 -11.46
C GLY A 61 -12.77 15.24 -10.43
N VAL A 62 -12.95 14.44 -9.36
CA VAL A 62 -11.98 14.28 -8.27
C VAL A 62 -10.98 13.18 -8.59
N ILE A 63 -9.76 13.26 -8.04
CA ILE A 63 -8.80 12.16 -8.14
C ILE A 63 -9.38 10.92 -7.45
N ALA A 64 -9.46 9.85 -8.24
CA ALA A 64 -9.53 8.43 -7.88
C ALA A 64 -8.82 8.07 -6.55
N PRO A 65 -9.50 8.04 -5.37
CA PRO A 65 -8.85 7.76 -4.10
C PRO A 65 -8.73 6.26 -3.80
N GLY A 66 -9.31 5.40 -4.65
CA GLY A 66 -9.50 3.97 -4.38
C GLY A 66 -8.20 3.22 -4.16
N ASP A 67 -7.23 3.43 -5.06
CA ASP A 67 -5.93 2.76 -5.02
C ASP A 67 -5.07 3.17 -3.83
N ILE A 68 -5.09 4.47 -3.47
CA ILE A 68 -4.39 4.97 -2.28
C ILE A 68 -4.98 4.32 -1.02
N ARG A 69 -6.31 4.28 -0.91
CA ARG A 69 -7.00 3.67 0.23
C ARG A 69 -6.63 2.19 0.40
N GLN A 70 -6.60 1.43 -0.69
CA GLN A 70 -6.21 0.00 -0.63
C GLN A 70 -4.76 -0.18 -0.16
N CYS A 71 -3.84 0.65 -0.64
CA CYS A 71 -2.43 0.58 -0.22
C CYS A 71 -2.25 0.96 1.26
N ILE A 72 -2.96 1.98 1.76
CA ILE A 72 -2.95 2.33 3.19
C ILE A 72 -3.48 1.16 4.03
N ALA A 73 -4.61 0.57 3.63
CA ALA A 73 -5.20 -0.57 4.33
C ALA A 73 -4.32 -1.84 4.30
N ALA A 74 -3.45 -1.99 3.29
CA ALA A 74 -2.48 -3.07 3.25
C ALA A 74 -1.34 -2.91 4.26
N LEU A 75 -0.93 -1.65 4.52
CA LEU A 75 0.15 -1.29 5.44
C LEU A 75 -0.31 -1.16 6.91
N ALA A 76 -1.61 -1.01 7.16
CA ALA A 76 -2.23 -0.98 8.49
C ALA A 76 -2.04 -2.29 9.28
#